data_AF-A0A0P9KXH2-F1
#
_entry.id   AF-A0A0P9KXH2-F1
#
_cell.length_a   1.000
_cell.length_b   1.000
_cell.length_c   1.000
_cell.angle_alpha   90.00
_cell.angle_beta   90.00
_cell.angle_gamma   90.00
#
_symmetry.space_group_name_H-M   'P 1'
#
loop_
_entity.id
_entity.type
_entity.pdbx_description
1 polymer ?
#
loop_
_entity_poly.entity_id
_entity_poly.type
_entity_poly.pdbx_seq_one_letter_code
_entity_poly.pdbx_strand_id
1 'polypeptide(L)'
;MGASMLNFFQRRKTSPATPSNVAAGFMNPESSDALLSTPRRRQLIENIWQRTSLPRSQFDTLYVQAFKSYAALVQHLPASENHHHAYQGGMLDHGLEIVAYALKIRQTYLLPIGAPPESQAAQSEAWSAASAYGALVHDLGKIAVDVQVELADGTTWHP
;
A
#
# COMPACT_ATOMS: atom_id res chain seq x y z
N MET A 1 -8.23 22.93 -38.67
CA MET A 1 -8.29 21.53 -38.19
C MET A 1 -6.90 21.24 -37.62
N GLY A 2 -6.60 21.32 -36.33
CA GLY A 2 -7.38 20.93 -35.16
C GLY A 2 -6.87 19.56 -34.68
N ALA A 3 -5.72 19.52 -34.02
CA ALA A 3 -5.26 18.34 -33.29
C ALA A 3 -4.63 18.80 -31.97
N SER A 4 -5.50 18.94 -30.97
CA SER A 4 -5.12 19.10 -29.57
C SER A 4 -4.60 17.75 -29.07
N MET A 5 -3.31 17.64 -28.76
CA MET A 5 -2.79 16.48 -28.03
C MET A 5 -3.01 16.72 -26.53
N LEU A 6 -3.84 15.88 -25.94
CA LEU A 6 -4.09 15.77 -24.51
C LEU A 6 -2.80 15.30 -23.81
N ASN A 7 -2.14 16.21 -23.10
CA ASN A 7 -0.96 15.91 -22.28
C ASN A 7 -1.42 15.64 -20.85
N PHE A 8 -1.89 14.42 -20.59
CA PHE A 8 -2.30 14.00 -19.24
C PHE A 8 -1.08 13.44 -18.48
N PHE A 9 -0.79 14.07 -17.34
CA PHE A 9 0.18 13.68 -16.30
C PHE A 9 1.66 14.04 -16.54
N GLN A 10 2.02 15.31 -16.31
CA GLN A 10 3.36 15.65 -15.83
C GLN A 10 3.37 15.70 -14.30
N ARG A 11 3.99 14.69 -13.68
CA ARG A 11 4.27 14.69 -12.23
C ARG A 11 5.33 15.75 -11.94
N ARG A 12 4.97 16.84 -11.25
CA ARG A 12 5.96 17.81 -10.75
C ARG A 12 6.90 17.10 -9.77
N LYS A 13 8.21 17.16 -10.04
CA LYS A 13 9.24 16.80 -9.04
C LYS A 13 9.24 17.88 -7.97
N THR A 14 8.82 17.53 -6.75
CA THR A 14 8.99 18.38 -5.57
C THR A 14 10.42 18.21 -5.04
N SER A 15 11.14 19.33 -4.90
CA SER A 15 12.43 19.40 -4.21
C SER A 15 12.23 19.22 -2.69
N PRO A 16 13.24 18.71 -1.96
CA PRO A 16 13.10 18.47 -0.53
C PRO A 16 13.09 19.79 0.23
N ALA A 17 12.01 20.06 0.95
CA ALA A 17 11.94 21.15 1.92
C ALA A 17 12.05 20.58 3.34
N THR A 18 13.02 21.06 4.10
CA THR A 18 13.18 20.83 5.54
C THR A 18 13.55 22.16 6.19
N PRO A 19 13.19 22.45 7.46
CA PRO A 19 12.08 21.96 8.28
C PRO A 19 11.03 23.07 8.48
N SER A 20 9.73 22.77 8.40
CA SER A 20 8.71 23.77 8.71
C SER A 20 8.03 23.51 10.03
N ASN A 21 7.99 24.59 10.81
CA ASN A 21 7.16 24.82 11.98
C ASN A 21 5.77 24.24 11.73
N VAL A 22 5.42 23.15 12.43
CA VAL A 22 4.15 22.46 12.23
C VAL A 22 3.06 23.40 12.76
N ALA A 23 2.39 24.13 11.87
CA ALA A 23 1.20 24.87 12.23
C ALA A 23 0.20 23.90 12.88
N ALA A 24 -0.48 24.32 13.95
CA ALA A 24 -1.38 23.46 14.71
C ALA A 24 -2.40 22.77 13.77
N GLY A 25 -2.40 21.43 13.77
CA GLY A 25 -3.31 20.62 12.96
C GLY A 25 -2.72 20.00 11.68
N PHE A 26 -1.52 20.41 11.24
CA PHE A 26 -0.86 19.81 10.07
C PHE A 26 0.14 18.71 10.47
N MET A 27 0.46 17.82 9.53
CA MET A 27 1.48 16.79 9.70
C MET A 27 2.46 16.82 8.53
N ASN A 28 3.75 16.61 8.82
CA ASN A 28 4.75 16.45 7.77
C ASN A 28 4.67 15.02 7.20
N PRO A 29 4.76 14.86 5.87
CA PRO A 29 4.89 13.55 5.25
C PRO A 29 6.13 12.81 5.78
N GLU A 30 5.99 11.51 6.01
CA GLU A 30 7.07 10.64 6.44
C GLU A 30 7.60 9.78 5.30
N SER A 31 8.86 9.34 5.44
CA SER A 31 9.42 8.36 4.50
C SER A 31 8.70 7.02 4.67
N SER A 32 8.57 6.27 3.58
CA SER A 32 7.99 4.92 3.64
C SER A 32 8.74 3.99 4.59
N ASP A 33 10.06 4.17 4.72
CA ASP A 33 10.87 3.41 5.68
C ASP A 33 10.50 3.74 7.14
N ALA A 34 10.31 5.02 7.47
CA ALA A 34 9.84 5.42 8.80
C ALA A 34 8.43 4.87 9.07
N LEU A 35 7.50 5.04 8.12
CA LEU A 35 6.12 4.56 8.23
C LEU A 35 6.05 3.04 8.45
N LEU A 36 6.89 2.25 7.80
CA LEU A 36 6.90 0.78 7.95
C LEU A 36 7.74 0.27 9.13
N SER A 37 8.48 1.15 9.82
CA SER A 37 9.45 0.75 10.85
C SER A 37 8.84 0.37 12.21
N THR A 38 7.54 0.62 12.42
CA THR A 38 6.91 0.32 13.72
C THR A 38 6.98 -1.18 14.03
N PRO A 39 7.12 -1.58 15.32
CA PRO A 39 7.22 -3.00 15.67
C PRO A 39 6.07 -3.85 15.11
N ARG A 40 4.83 -3.35 15.19
CA ARG A 40 3.63 -4.01 14.65
C ARG A 40 3.72 -4.21 13.14
N ARG A 41 4.08 -3.16 12.38
CA ARG A 41 4.15 -3.23 10.91
C ARG A 41 5.27 -4.15 10.45
N ARG A 42 6.44 -4.10 11.09
CA ARG A 42 7.54 -5.06 10.82
C ARG A 42 7.12 -6.50 11.08
N GLN A 43 6.41 -6.76 12.17
CA GLN A 43 5.90 -8.10 12.47
C GLN A 43 4.86 -8.56 11.43
N LEU A 44 3.97 -7.68 10.96
CA LEU A 44 3.03 -8.00 9.89
C LEU A 44 3.75 -8.32 8.57
N ILE A 45 4.72 -7.50 8.18
CA ILE A 45 5.52 -7.72 6.96
C ILE A 45 6.29 -9.06 7.05
N GLU A 46 6.83 -9.37 8.21
CA GLU A 46 7.48 -10.66 8.46
C GLU A 46 6.49 -11.82 8.33
N ASN A 47 5.30 -11.70 8.93
CA ASN A 47 4.23 -12.70 8.78
C ASN A 47 3.79 -12.88 7.33
N ILE A 48 3.77 -11.81 6.53
CA ILE A 48 3.49 -11.87 5.09
C ILE A 48 4.60 -12.63 4.38
N TRP A 49 5.88 -12.31 4.64
CA TRP A 49 7.01 -13.01 4.03
C TRP A 49 6.99 -14.51 4.32
N GLN A 50 6.73 -14.91 5.56
CA GLN A 50 6.61 -16.33 5.97
C GLN A 50 5.47 -17.08 5.26
N ARG A 51 4.53 -16.37 4.61
CA ARG A 51 3.43 -16.96 3.82
C ARG A 51 3.71 -16.97 2.32
N THR A 52 4.81 -16.36 1.89
CA THR A 52 5.35 -16.48 0.53
C THR A 52 6.43 -17.56 0.52
N SER A 53 6.74 -18.11 -0.66
CA SER A 53 7.86 -19.07 -0.80
C SER A 53 9.11 -18.40 -1.38
N LEU A 54 9.22 -17.07 -1.24
CA LEU A 54 10.26 -16.27 -1.89
C LEU A 54 11.51 -16.11 -1.01
N PRO A 55 12.71 -16.13 -1.62
CA PRO A 55 13.92 -15.62 -0.98
C PRO A 55 13.73 -14.17 -0.55
N ARG A 56 14.39 -13.76 0.55
CA ARG A 56 14.19 -12.42 1.14
C ARG A 56 14.43 -11.29 0.14
N SER A 57 15.45 -11.40 -0.72
CA SER A 57 15.74 -10.39 -1.75
C SER A 57 14.61 -10.22 -2.78
N GLN A 58 13.94 -11.30 -3.16
CA GLN A 58 12.79 -11.25 -4.07
C GLN A 58 11.56 -10.72 -3.36
N PHE A 59 11.33 -11.11 -2.10
CA PHE A 59 10.27 -10.54 -1.28
C PHE A 59 10.43 -9.02 -1.11
N ASP A 60 11.66 -8.56 -0.82
CA ASP A 60 11.94 -7.13 -0.68
C ASP A 60 11.66 -6.38 -1.99
N THR A 61 12.01 -6.98 -3.13
CA THR A 61 11.79 -6.38 -4.46
C THR A 61 10.32 -6.34 -4.86
N LEU A 62 9.57 -7.41 -4.64
CA LEU A 62 8.19 -7.55 -5.10
C LEU A 62 7.20 -6.97 -4.09
N TYR A 63 7.31 -7.35 -2.82
CA TYR A 63 6.32 -7.02 -1.80
C TYR A 63 6.70 -5.76 -1.02
N VAL A 64 7.93 -5.65 -0.52
CA VAL A 64 8.30 -4.49 0.31
C VAL A 64 8.30 -3.20 -0.50
N GLN A 65 8.71 -3.21 -1.78
CA GLN A 65 8.57 -2.02 -2.63
C GLN A 65 7.10 -1.61 -2.87
N ALA A 66 6.20 -2.59 -3.01
CA ALA A 66 4.77 -2.31 -3.11
C ALA A 66 4.23 -1.70 -1.80
N PHE A 67 4.61 -2.25 -0.65
CA PHE A 67 4.23 -1.70 0.65
C PHE A 67 4.81 -0.30 0.89
N LYS A 68 6.05 -0.04 0.45
CA LYS A 68 6.64 1.30 0.50
C LYS A 68 5.88 2.29 -0.36
N SER A 69 5.51 1.91 -1.57
CA SER A 69 4.73 2.75 -2.48
C SER A 69 3.33 3.03 -1.92
N TYR A 70 2.68 2.01 -1.36
CA TYR A 70 1.39 2.16 -0.68
C TYR A 70 1.51 3.07 0.56
N ALA A 71 2.50 2.85 1.43
CA ALA A 71 2.75 3.68 2.61
C ALA A 71 3.02 5.13 2.26
N ALA A 72 3.83 5.39 1.22
CA ALA A 72 4.12 6.73 0.75
C ALA A 72 2.86 7.47 0.25
N LEU A 73 1.90 6.73 -0.31
CA LEU A 73 0.63 7.26 -0.81
C LEU A 73 -0.38 7.51 0.32
N VAL A 74 -0.56 6.54 1.22
CA VAL A 74 -1.60 6.63 2.28
C VAL A 74 -1.13 7.35 3.55
N GLN A 75 0.18 7.55 3.75
CA GLN A 75 0.76 8.28 4.88
C GLN A 75 0.08 7.90 6.22
N HIS A 76 -0.49 8.89 6.91
CA HIS A 76 -1.20 8.74 8.17
C HIS A 76 -2.73 8.73 8.03
N LEU A 77 -3.26 8.51 6.83
CA LEU A 77 -4.70 8.51 6.61
C LEU A 77 -5.39 7.40 7.45
N PRO A 78 -6.56 7.68 8.04
CA PRO A 78 -7.39 6.64 8.65
C PRO A 78 -8.06 5.79 7.55
N ALA A 79 -8.40 4.53 7.86
CA ALA A 79 -9.16 3.68 6.93
C ALA A 79 -10.69 3.83 7.07
N SER A 80 -11.14 4.51 8.12
CA SER A 80 -12.56 4.67 8.47
C SER A 80 -12.77 5.87 9.39
N GLU A 81 -13.99 6.39 9.49
CA GLU A 81 -14.33 7.49 10.41
C GLU A 81 -14.51 7.04 11.87
N ASN A 82 -15.14 5.88 12.12
CA ASN A 82 -15.54 5.45 13.49
C ASN A 82 -15.40 3.93 13.76
N HIS A 83 -14.51 3.23 13.04
CA HIS A 83 -14.29 1.78 13.20
C HIS A 83 -12.87 1.44 13.65
N HIS A 84 -12.50 0.14 13.65
CA HIS A 84 -11.24 -0.40 14.15
C HIS A 84 -9.96 0.18 13.52
N HIS A 85 -10.07 0.99 12.46
CA HIS A 85 -8.95 1.67 11.79
C HIS A 85 -9.16 3.18 11.66
N ALA A 86 -9.98 3.78 12.54
CA ALA A 86 -10.23 5.22 12.64
C ALA A 86 -9.15 5.95 13.46
N TYR A 87 -7.89 5.75 13.10
CA TYR A 87 -6.75 6.38 13.75
C TYR A 87 -5.65 6.70 12.74
N GLN A 88 -4.65 7.50 13.13
CA GLN A 88 -3.54 7.90 12.27
C GLN A 88 -2.74 6.70 11.77
N GLY A 89 -2.64 6.55 10.45
CA GLY A 89 -1.99 5.42 9.79
C GLY A 89 -2.84 4.15 9.78
N GLY A 90 -4.13 4.24 10.14
CA GLY A 90 -5.08 3.13 10.08
C GLY A 90 -5.21 2.53 8.68
N MET A 91 -5.10 3.34 7.62
CA MET A 91 -5.14 2.87 6.22
C MET A 91 -3.94 1.98 5.88
N LEU A 92 -2.76 2.30 6.41
CA LEU A 92 -1.56 1.50 6.23
C LEU A 92 -1.66 0.16 6.98
N ASP A 93 -2.10 0.21 8.24
CA ASP A 93 -2.27 -0.99 9.07
C ASP A 93 -3.30 -1.95 8.47
N HIS A 94 -4.48 -1.42 8.10
CA HIS A 94 -5.56 -2.17 7.46
C HIS A 94 -5.07 -2.88 6.19
N GLY A 95 -4.39 -2.14 5.30
CA GLY A 95 -3.84 -2.71 4.07
C GLY A 95 -2.91 -3.90 4.32
N LEU A 96 -1.96 -3.78 5.24
CA LEU A 96 -1.02 -4.86 5.58
C LEU A 96 -1.73 -6.06 6.23
N GLU A 97 -2.73 -5.83 7.08
CA GLU A 97 -3.52 -6.89 7.71
C GLU A 97 -4.34 -7.68 6.71
N ILE A 98 -5.02 -7.00 5.77
CA ILE A 98 -5.80 -7.63 4.72
C ILE A 98 -4.91 -8.46 3.78
N VAL A 99 -3.68 -8.00 3.47
CA VAL A 99 -2.69 -8.82 2.75
C VAL A 99 -2.33 -10.08 3.52
N ALA A 100 -2.02 -9.97 4.81
CA ALA A 100 -1.67 -11.11 5.65
C ALA A 100 -2.81 -12.15 5.71
N TYR A 101 -4.06 -11.69 5.81
CA TYR A 101 -5.24 -12.56 5.79
C TYR A 101 -5.49 -13.19 4.42
N ALA A 102 -5.38 -12.42 3.33
CA ALA A 102 -5.53 -12.94 1.99
C ALA A 102 -4.52 -14.07 1.70
N LEU A 103 -3.25 -13.89 2.08
CA LEU A 103 -2.24 -14.94 1.94
C LEU A 103 -2.51 -16.15 2.83
N LYS A 104 -3.01 -15.95 4.06
CA LYS A 104 -3.43 -17.05 4.93
C LYS A 104 -4.53 -17.89 4.28
N ILE A 105 -5.53 -17.27 3.65
CA ILE A 105 -6.59 -17.96 2.93
C ILE A 105 -6.03 -18.63 1.67
N ARG A 106 -5.19 -17.94 0.88
CA ARG A 106 -4.56 -18.50 -0.31
C ARG A 106 -3.73 -19.76 -0.02
N GLN A 107 -3.18 -19.92 1.18
CA GLN A 107 -2.45 -21.14 1.57
C GLN A 107 -3.35 -22.38 1.67
N THR A 108 -4.67 -22.21 1.84
CA THR A 108 -5.62 -23.34 1.89
C THR A 108 -6.07 -23.83 0.52
N TYR A 109 -5.63 -23.18 -0.56
CA TYR A 109 -6.00 -23.52 -1.93
C TYR A 109 -4.77 -23.79 -2.81
N LEU A 110 -4.86 -24.83 -3.63
CA LEU A 110 -3.94 -25.05 -4.75
C LEU A 110 -4.48 -24.32 -5.97
N LEU A 111 -3.83 -23.22 -6.34
CA LEU A 111 -4.24 -22.36 -7.45
C LEU A 111 -3.31 -22.57 -8.66
N PRO A 112 -3.85 -22.50 -9.90
CA PRO A 112 -5.27 -22.34 -10.22
C PRO A 112 -6.07 -23.63 -9.95
N ILE A 113 -7.33 -23.48 -9.53
CA ILE A 113 -8.20 -24.62 -9.21
C ILE A 113 -8.44 -25.46 -10.47
N GLY A 114 -8.25 -26.77 -10.36
CA GLY A 114 -8.48 -27.73 -11.46
C GLY A 114 -7.34 -27.86 -12.48
N ALA A 115 -6.26 -27.08 -12.35
CA ALA A 115 -5.08 -27.25 -13.18
C ALA A 115 -4.22 -28.45 -12.74
N PRO A 116 -3.39 -29.02 -13.64
CA PRO A 116 -2.44 -30.07 -13.27
C PRO A 116 -1.46 -29.62 -12.16
N PRO A 117 -1.00 -30.53 -11.28
CA PRO A 117 -0.11 -30.19 -10.16
C PRO A 117 1.15 -29.44 -10.57
N GLU A 118 1.75 -29.77 -11.72
CA GLU A 118 2.94 -29.11 -12.25
C GLU A 118 2.66 -27.64 -12.59
N SER A 119 1.48 -27.36 -13.14
CA SER A 119 1.04 -26.00 -13.48
C SER A 119 0.71 -25.19 -12.22
N GLN A 120 0.12 -25.82 -11.21
CA GLN A 120 -0.15 -25.20 -9.90
C GLN A 120 1.17 -24.86 -9.19
N ALA A 121 2.12 -25.79 -9.15
CA ALA A 121 3.44 -25.57 -8.55
C ALA A 121 4.19 -24.44 -9.27
N ALA A 122 4.22 -24.45 -10.60
CA ALA A 122 4.90 -23.42 -11.40
C ALA A 122 4.33 -22.01 -11.22
N GLN A 123 3.04 -21.89 -10.89
CA GLN A 123 2.34 -20.60 -10.75
C GLN A 123 2.05 -20.22 -9.29
N SER A 124 2.48 -21.03 -8.33
CA SER A 124 2.17 -20.84 -6.91
C SER A 124 2.46 -19.41 -6.45
N GLU A 125 3.67 -18.91 -6.70
CA GLU A 125 4.04 -17.55 -6.26
C GLU A 125 3.33 -16.44 -7.04
N ALA A 126 2.98 -16.67 -8.31
CA ALA A 126 2.19 -15.71 -9.08
C ALA A 126 0.79 -15.52 -8.47
N TRP A 127 0.15 -16.61 -8.05
CA TRP A 127 -1.15 -16.55 -7.35
C TRP A 127 -1.04 -15.94 -5.95
N SER A 128 0.07 -16.16 -5.23
CA SER A 128 0.35 -15.46 -3.98
C SER A 128 0.45 -13.95 -4.20
N ALA A 129 1.22 -13.52 -5.20
CA ALA A 129 1.42 -12.10 -5.52
C ALA A 129 0.11 -11.44 -5.98
N ALA A 130 -0.66 -12.11 -6.85
CA ALA A 130 -1.96 -11.62 -7.29
C ALA A 130 -2.92 -11.41 -6.11
N SER A 131 -2.98 -12.38 -5.18
CA SER A 131 -3.81 -12.28 -3.98
C SER A 131 -3.36 -11.14 -3.07
N ALA A 132 -2.05 -10.99 -2.86
CA ALA A 132 -1.48 -9.93 -2.03
C ALA A 132 -1.70 -8.54 -2.62
N TYR A 133 -1.46 -8.35 -3.92
CA TYR A 133 -1.67 -7.04 -4.54
C TYR A 133 -3.15 -6.68 -4.63
N GLY A 134 -4.02 -7.62 -4.97
CA GLY A 134 -5.47 -7.41 -4.93
C GLY A 134 -5.95 -7.01 -3.54
N ALA A 135 -5.44 -7.68 -2.50
CA ALA A 135 -5.71 -7.35 -1.10
C ALA A 135 -5.18 -5.97 -0.70
N LEU A 136 -3.96 -5.61 -1.11
CA LEU A 136 -3.35 -4.33 -0.75
C LEU A 136 -4.13 -3.14 -1.31
N VAL A 137 -4.64 -3.25 -2.54
CA VAL A 137 -5.30 -2.13 -3.24
C VAL A 137 -6.82 -2.16 -3.14
N HIS A 138 -7.42 -3.15 -2.47
CA HIS A 138 -8.88 -3.35 -2.46
C HIS A 138 -9.68 -2.11 -2.03
N ASP A 139 -9.15 -1.38 -1.05
CA ASP A 139 -9.75 -0.19 -0.47
C ASP A 139 -9.04 1.11 -0.89
N LEU A 140 -8.05 1.04 -1.80
CA LEU A 140 -7.23 2.20 -2.14
C LEU A 140 -8.06 3.35 -2.73
N GLY A 141 -9.20 3.06 -3.38
CA GLY A 141 -10.12 4.08 -3.88
C GLY A 141 -10.61 5.06 -2.81
N LYS A 142 -10.68 4.64 -1.53
CA LYS A 142 -11.16 5.48 -0.42
C LYS A 142 -10.37 6.77 -0.25
N ILE A 143 -9.07 6.77 -0.53
CA ILE A 143 -8.25 8.00 -0.39
C ILE A 143 -8.63 9.08 -1.40
N ALA A 144 -9.34 8.73 -2.48
CA ALA A 144 -9.80 9.66 -3.50
C ALA A 144 -11.25 10.12 -3.28
N VAL A 145 -12.07 9.34 -2.57
CA VAL A 145 -13.53 9.59 -2.46
C VAL A 145 -14.04 9.81 -1.04
N ASP A 146 -13.37 9.25 -0.03
CA ASP A 146 -13.83 9.26 1.37
C ASP A 146 -13.02 10.21 2.26
N VAL A 147 -11.89 10.74 1.77
CA VAL A 147 -11.01 11.61 2.54
C VAL A 147 -10.67 12.88 1.76
N GLN A 148 -10.78 14.03 2.43
CA GLN A 148 -10.25 15.31 1.96
C GLN A 148 -8.95 15.63 2.70
N VAL A 149 -7.89 15.90 1.94
CA VAL A 149 -6.57 16.26 2.49
C VAL A 149 -6.25 17.68 2.03
N GLU A 150 -5.93 18.55 2.98
CA GLU A 150 -5.54 19.94 2.73
C GLU A 150 -4.04 20.13 2.99
N LEU A 151 -3.35 20.78 2.05
CA LEU A 151 -1.95 21.17 2.20
C LEU A 151 -1.85 22.48 2.98
N ALA A 152 -0.66 22.77 3.54
CA ALA A 152 -0.45 23.95 4.37
C ALA A 152 -0.65 25.29 3.63
N ASP A 153 -0.67 25.28 2.29
CA ASP A 153 -0.97 26.45 1.46
C ASP A 153 -2.48 26.60 1.15
N GLY A 154 -3.34 25.77 1.75
CA GLY A 154 -4.79 25.76 1.56
C GLY A 154 -5.27 25.02 0.31
N THR A 155 -4.36 24.41 -0.46
CA THR A 155 -4.74 23.63 -1.64
C THR A 155 -5.16 22.21 -1.25
N THR A 156 -6.11 21.63 -2.00
CA THR A 156 -6.51 20.23 -1.81
C THR A 156 -5.50 19.30 -2.46
N TRP A 157 -5.07 18.28 -1.72
CA TRP A 157 -4.25 17.20 -2.26
C TRP A 157 -5.11 16.22 -3.08
N HIS A 158 -4.58 15.81 -4.21
CA HIS A 158 -5.15 14.76 -5.05
C HIS A 158 -4.13 13.60 -5.18
N PRO A 159 -4.54 12.36 -4.87
CA PRO A 159 -3.67 11.17 -4.92
C PRO A 159 -3.08 10.86 -6.30
#